data_AF-A0A5S5CNS5-F1
#
_entry.id   AF-A0A5S5CNS5-F1
#
_cell.length_a   1.000
_cell.length_b   1.000
_cell.length_c   1.000
_cell.angle_alpha   90.00
_cell.angle_beta   90.00
_cell.angle_gamma   90.00
#
_symmetry.space_group_name_H-M   'P 1'
#
loop_
_entity.id
_entity.type
_entity.pdbx_description
1 polymer ?
#
loop_
_entity_poly.entity_id
_entity_poly.type
_entity_poly.pdbx_seq_one_letter_code
_entity_poly.pdbx_strand_id
1 'polypeptide(L)'
;MDIDTSQLRSLQRDLAYAPERAYGQLWKVMQRAALNIKRDLQEEAAGSGYFSRIPVSISYETWETANGIEAEIGPEIGHERGHPRAQGSLAWIAYEGTATTPPTFPDPAGALDREADAFQTYLARAVVGDLL
;
A
#
# COMPACT_ATOMS: atom_id res chain seq x y z
N MET A 1 -1.98 29.35 0.21
CA MET A 1 -1.39 28.52 1.28
C MET A 1 -0.20 27.84 0.64
N ASP A 2 1.00 28.26 0.98
CA ASP A 2 2.24 27.75 0.36
C ASP A 2 2.70 26.56 1.21
N ILE A 3 2.66 25.35 0.66
CA ILE A 3 3.10 24.16 1.37
C ILE A 3 4.62 24.17 1.32
N ASP A 4 5.26 24.26 2.48
CA ASP A 4 6.72 24.19 2.58
C ASP A 4 7.19 22.78 2.21
N THR A 5 7.59 22.62 0.95
CA THR A 5 8.14 21.38 0.38
C THR A 5 9.66 21.30 0.52
N SER A 6 10.30 22.25 1.23
CA SER A 6 11.76 22.26 1.39
C SER A 6 12.26 21.04 2.15
N GLN A 7 11.50 20.58 3.15
CA GLN A 7 11.80 19.36 3.92
C GLN A 7 11.71 18.10 3.05
N LEU A 8 10.69 18.00 2.19
CA LEU A 8 10.54 16.89 1.26
C LEU A 8 11.68 16.84 0.22
N ARG A 9 12.11 18.02 -0.27
CA ARG A 9 13.27 18.15 -1.16
C ARG A 9 14.60 17.85 -0.47
N SER A 10 14.70 18.10 0.83
CA SER A 10 15.87 17.69 1.62
C SER A 10 15.89 16.16 1.76
N LEU A 11 14.76 15.58 2.16
CA LEU A 11 14.59 14.13 2.29
C LEU A 11 14.90 13.39 0.99
N GLN A 12 14.43 13.89 -0.15
CA GLN A 12 14.71 13.33 -1.47
C GLN A 12 16.20 13.39 -1.83
N ARG A 13 16.92 14.45 -1.43
CA ARG A 13 18.37 14.57 -1.64
C ARG A 13 19.17 13.66 -0.72
N ASP A 14 18.75 13.51 0.54
CA ASP A 14 19.41 12.62 1.49
C ASP A 14 19.19 11.14 1.11
N LEU A 15 18.03 10.82 0.53
CA LEU A 15 17.74 9.51 -0.09
C LEU A 15 18.64 9.21 -1.30
N ALA A 16 19.01 10.22 -2.11
CA ALA A 16 19.88 10.04 -3.27
C ALA A 16 21.33 9.68 -2.89
N TYR A 17 21.75 9.99 -1.65
CA TYR A 17 23.06 9.65 -1.09
C TYR A 17 23.00 8.55 -0.03
N ALA A 18 21.83 7.93 0.17
CA ALA A 18 21.65 6.90 1.16
C ALA A 18 22.56 5.68 0.83
N PRO A 19 23.39 5.20 1.76
CA PRO A 19 24.25 4.04 1.52
C PRO A 19 23.38 2.82 1.16
N GLU A 20 23.89 1.88 0.34
CA GLU A 20 23.15 0.66 -0.10
C GLU A 20 22.44 -0.08 1.04
N ARG A 21 22.98 -0.01 2.27
CA ARG A 21 22.34 -0.55 3.48
C ARG A 21 21.01 0.12 3.84
N ALA A 22 20.91 1.43 3.69
CA ALA A 22 19.67 2.17 3.92
C ALA A 22 18.62 1.76 2.87
N TYR A 23 19.03 1.59 1.61
CA TYR A 23 18.13 1.10 0.56
C TYR A 23 17.50 -0.26 0.89
N GLY A 24 18.31 -1.22 1.35
CA GLY A 24 17.81 -2.52 1.79
C GLY A 24 16.85 -2.46 2.98
N GLN A 25 16.95 -1.43 3.84
CA GLN A 25 15.98 -1.21 4.93
C GLN A 25 14.71 -0.52 4.43
N LEU A 26 14.83 0.46 3.54
CA LEU A 26 13.68 1.10 2.89
C LEU A 26 12.78 0.07 2.19
N TRP A 27 13.38 -0.86 1.45
CA TRP A 27 12.67 -1.96 0.80
C TRP A 27 11.92 -2.85 1.80
N LYS A 28 12.52 -3.14 2.96
CA LYS A 28 11.86 -3.93 4.02
C LYS A 28 10.71 -3.17 4.66
N VAL A 29 10.86 -1.88 4.90
CA VAL A 29 9.81 -1.02 5.45
C VAL A 29 8.63 -0.97 4.49
N MET A 30 8.89 -0.76 3.18
CA MET A 30 7.84 -0.75 2.16
C MET A 30 7.09 -2.07 2.08
N GLN A 31 7.80 -3.21 2.01
CA GLN A 31 7.15 -4.52 2.01
C GLN A 31 6.32 -4.77 3.28
N ARG A 32 6.78 -4.28 4.44
CA ARG A 32 6.05 -4.42 5.69
C ARG A 32 4.77 -3.60 5.71
N ALA A 33 4.84 -2.34 5.26
CA ALA A 33 3.67 -1.48 5.16
C ALA A 33 2.65 -2.04 4.17
N ALA A 34 3.08 -2.46 2.98
CA ALA A 34 2.22 -3.10 1.98
C ALA A 34 1.54 -4.37 2.52
N LEU A 35 2.27 -5.19 3.29
CA LEU A 35 1.71 -6.38 3.95
C LEU A 35 0.67 -6.02 5.03
N ASN A 36 0.90 -4.97 5.81
CA ASN A 36 -0.04 -4.52 6.84
C ASN A 36 -1.33 -3.99 6.19
N ILE A 37 -1.21 -3.12 5.19
CA ILE A 37 -2.35 -2.58 4.42
C ILE A 37 -3.13 -3.72 3.77
N LYS A 38 -2.44 -4.68 3.15
CA LYS A 38 -3.09 -5.89 2.61
C LYS A 38 -3.95 -6.57 3.67
N ARG A 39 -3.40 -6.84 4.86
CA ARG A 39 -4.11 -7.57 5.91
C ARG A 39 -5.34 -6.82 6.39
N ASP A 40 -5.20 -5.51 6.53
CA ASP A 40 -6.30 -4.63 6.94
C ASP A 40 -7.45 -4.66 5.91
N LEU A 41 -7.14 -4.52 4.63
CA LEU A 41 -8.13 -4.66 3.55
C LEU A 41 -8.76 -6.06 3.51
N GLN A 42 -7.98 -7.11 3.80
CA GLN A 42 -8.50 -8.48 3.91
C GLN A 42 -9.48 -8.63 5.07
N GLU A 43 -9.18 -8.02 6.22
CA GLU A 43 -10.04 -8.02 7.41
C GLU A 43 -11.35 -7.27 7.16
N GLU A 44 -11.28 -6.08 6.54
CA GLU A 44 -12.46 -5.32 6.14
C GLU A 44 -13.35 -6.11 5.17
N ALA A 45 -12.74 -6.84 4.24
CA ALA A 45 -13.48 -7.62 3.24
C ALA A 45 -14.02 -8.96 3.78
N ALA A 46 -13.43 -9.50 4.85
CA ALA A 46 -13.70 -10.87 5.34
C ALA A 46 -15.15 -11.11 5.76
N GLY A 47 -15.90 -10.05 6.09
CA GLY A 47 -17.30 -10.13 6.52
C GLY A 47 -18.33 -10.21 5.39
N SER A 48 -17.95 -10.08 4.12
CA SER A 48 -18.93 -9.97 3.02
C SER A 48 -19.44 -11.32 2.51
N GLY A 49 -20.75 -11.55 2.68
CA GLY A 49 -21.44 -12.71 2.11
C GLY A 49 -21.55 -12.67 0.57
N TYR A 50 -21.54 -11.48 -0.04
CA TYR A 50 -21.64 -11.30 -1.49
C TYR A 50 -20.29 -11.33 -2.20
N PHE A 51 -19.24 -10.86 -1.51
CA PHE A 51 -17.89 -10.69 -2.05
C PHE A 51 -16.87 -11.62 -1.38
N SER A 52 -17.25 -12.89 -1.19
CA SER A 52 -16.48 -13.86 -0.40
C SER A 52 -15.10 -14.22 -0.95
N ARG A 53 -14.78 -13.86 -2.20
CA ARG A 53 -13.47 -14.12 -2.81
C ARG A 53 -12.57 -12.88 -2.87
N ILE A 54 -13.07 -11.69 -2.56
CA ILE A 54 -12.26 -10.46 -2.53
C ILE A 54 -11.17 -10.57 -1.46
N PRO A 55 -11.43 -11.02 -0.22
CA PRO A 55 -10.38 -11.10 0.79
C PRO A 55 -9.17 -11.91 0.32
N VAL A 56 -9.39 -13.08 -0.30
CA VAL A 56 -8.29 -13.93 -0.77
C VAL A 56 -7.62 -13.42 -2.04
N SER A 57 -8.25 -12.48 -2.75
CA SER A 57 -7.72 -11.83 -3.95
C SER A 57 -6.76 -10.68 -3.68
N ILE A 58 -6.78 -10.13 -2.46
CA ILE A 58 -5.99 -8.94 -2.14
C ILE A 58 -4.52 -9.36 -2.04
N SER A 59 -3.71 -8.82 -2.92
CA SER A 59 -2.27 -9.02 -2.97
C SER A 59 -1.54 -7.69 -2.88
N TYR A 60 -0.22 -7.76 -2.84
CA TYR A 60 0.62 -6.60 -3.02
C TYR A 60 1.82 -6.98 -3.88
N GLU A 61 2.29 -6.02 -4.67
CA GLU A 61 3.57 -6.10 -5.36
C GLU A 61 4.36 -4.82 -5.03
N THR A 62 5.68 -4.97 -4.90
CA THR A 62 6.60 -3.85 -4.70
C THR A 62 7.63 -3.86 -5.80
N TRP A 63 7.97 -2.70 -6.33
CA TRP A 63 9.00 -2.57 -7.37
C TRP A 63 9.77 -1.26 -7.22
N GLU A 64 10.94 -1.23 -7.84
CA GLU A 64 11.76 -0.02 -7.92
C GLU A 64 11.33 0.79 -9.15
N THR A 65 11.21 2.10 -8.99
CA THR A 65 11.05 3.06 -10.09
C THR A 65 12.19 4.06 -10.08
N ALA A 66 12.27 4.90 -11.13
CA ALA A 66 13.23 6.01 -11.16
C ALA A 66 13.04 7.00 -9.99
N ASN A 67 11.89 6.97 -9.31
CA ASN A 67 11.53 7.89 -8.24
C ASN A 67 11.58 7.25 -6.84
N GLY A 68 11.88 5.95 -6.72
CA GLY A 68 11.97 5.28 -5.43
C GLY A 68 11.42 3.86 -5.45
N ILE A 69 10.78 3.47 -4.35
CA ILE A 69 10.13 2.16 -4.19
C ILE A 69 8.63 2.43 -4.18
N GLU A 70 7.90 1.73 -5.04
CA GLU A 70 6.46 1.80 -5.13
C GLU A 70 5.84 0.46 -4.71
N ALA A 71 4.61 0.52 -4.20
CA ALA A 71 3.83 -0.63 -3.83
C ALA A 71 2.41 -0.47 -4.36
N GLU A 72 1.90 -1.49 -5.01
CA GLU A 72 0.49 -1.61 -5.35
C GLU A 72 -0.15 -2.65 -4.44
N ILE A 73 -1.28 -2.28 -3.85
CA ILE A 73 -2.03 -3.12 -2.92
C ILE A 73 -3.48 -3.11 -3.37
N GLY A 74 -4.03 -4.29 -3.61
CA GLY A 74 -5.43 -4.39 -4.02
C GLY A 74 -5.84 -5.78 -4.46
N PRO A 75 -7.13 -5.95 -4.76
CA PRO A 75 -7.66 -7.15 -5.38
C PRO A 75 -7.01 -7.40 -6.75
N GLU A 76 -6.59 -8.63 -7.03
CA GLU A 76 -6.12 -8.99 -8.37
C GLU A 76 -7.26 -8.95 -9.40
N ILE A 77 -7.13 -8.05 -10.38
CA ILE A 77 -8.10 -7.87 -11.47
C ILE A 77 -7.56 -8.56 -12.73
N GLY A 78 -8.01 -9.78 -13.00
CA GLY A 78 -7.73 -10.47 -14.28
C GLY A 78 -6.72 -11.61 -14.18
N HIS A 79 -5.97 -11.85 -15.27
CA HIS A 79 -5.07 -13.00 -15.49
C HIS A 79 -3.59 -12.62 -15.46
N GLU A 80 -3.20 -11.56 -14.76
CA GLU A 80 -1.78 -11.24 -14.69
C GLU A 80 -1.11 -12.14 -13.65
N ARG A 81 -0.30 -13.07 -14.18
CA ARG A 81 0.68 -13.91 -13.45
C ARG A 81 0.14 -15.06 -12.60
N GLY A 82 -0.74 -15.89 -13.16
CA GLY A 82 -0.89 -17.29 -12.71
C GLY A 82 -1.66 -17.50 -11.40
N HIS A 83 -2.23 -16.46 -10.83
CA HIS A 83 -3.12 -16.57 -9.68
C HIS A 83 -4.56 -16.90 -10.12
N PRO A 84 -5.23 -17.89 -9.51
CA PRO A 84 -6.57 -18.29 -9.90
C PRO A 84 -7.57 -17.16 -9.64
N ARG A 85 -8.42 -16.88 -10.64
CA ARG A 85 -9.50 -15.88 -10.62
C ARG A 85 -10.20 -15.80 -9.26
N ALA A 86 -9.91 -14.76 -8.49
CA ALA A 86 -10.55 -14.59 -7.21
C ALA A 86 -11.89 -13.84 -7.36
N GLN A 87 -12.01 -12.70 -8.06
CA GLN A 87 -13.36 -12.14 -8.37
C GLN A 87 -13.52 -11.27 -9.63
N GLY A 88 -12.45 -11.00 -10.37
CA GLY A 88 -12.49 -10.20 -11.60
C GLY A 88 -12.86 -8.73 -11.36
N SER A 89 -13.34 -8.03 -12.39
CA SER A 89 -13.72 -6.61 -12.36
C SER A 89 -14.79 -6.23 -11.31
N LEU A 90 -15.41 -7.21 -10.65
CA LEU A 90 -16.36 -6.98 -9.56
C LEU A 90 -15.70 -6.42 -8.30
N ALA A 91 -14.38 -6.58 -8.15
CA ALA A 91 -13.64 -5.98 -7.03
C ALA A 91 -13.73 -4.45 -7.03
N TRP A 92 -13.65 -3.83 -8.21
CA TRP A 92 -13.82 -2.39 -8.36
C TRP A 92 -15.22 -1.94 -7.92
N ILE A 93 -16.26 -2.67 -8.31
CA ILE A 93 -17.65 -2.38 -7.91
C ILE A 93 -17.83 -2.49 -6.38
N ALA A 94 -17.09 -3.37 -5.70
CA ALA A 94 -17.21 -3.49 -4.25
C ALA A 94 -16.67 -2.27 -3.48
N TYR A 95 -15.66 -1.59 -4.03
CA TYR A 95 -15.03 -0.40 -3.42
C TYR A 95 -15.64 0.93 -3.90
N GLU A 96 -16.12 0.98 -5.14
CA GLU A 96 -16.67 2.22 -5.75
C GLU A 96 -18.19 2.25 -5.80
N GLY A 97 -18.83 1.07 -5.71
CA GLY A 97 -20.26 0.94 -5.94
C GLY A 97 -20.65 1.13 -7.40
N THR A 98 -21.90 1.52 -7.62
CA THR A 98 -22.50 1.83 -8.91
C THR A 98 -23.43 3.03 -8.76
N ALA A 99 -24.00 3.52 -9.86
CA ALA A 99 -25.00 4.59 -9.82
C ALA A 99 -26.23 4.29 -8.94
N THR A 100 -26.52 3.02 -8.66
CA THR A 100 -27.71 2.58 -7.91
C THR A 100 -27.40 1.80 -6.64
N THR A 101 -26.14 1.54 -6.33
CA THR A 101 -25.74 0.71 -5.18
C THR A 101 -24.45 1.26 -4.61
N PRO A 102 -24.41 1.61 -3.31
CA PRO A 102 -23.19 2.14 -2.70
C PRO A 102 -22.07 1.08 -2.66
N PRO A 103 -20.82 1.50 -2.41
CA PRO A 103 -19.73 0.59 -2.05
C PRO A 103 -20.13 -0.40 -0.96
N THR A 104 -19.65 -1.62 -1.06
CA THR A 104 -19.81 -2.64 -0.02
C THR A 104 -18.70 -2.56 1.01
N PHE A 105 -17.49 -2.19 0.60
CA PHE A 105 -16.34 -2.04 1.47
C PHE A 105 -16.04 -0.57 1.74
N PRO A 106 -15.35 -0.26 2.87
CA PRO A 106 -14.80 1.06 3.11
C PRO A 106 -13.84 1.49 2.00
N ASP A 107 -13.60 2.79 1.92
CA ASP A 107 -12.57 3.35 1.04
C ASP A 107 -11.19 2.77 1.42
N PRO A 108 -10.44 2.17 0.48
CA PRO A 108 -9.10 1.64 0.72
C PRO A 108 -8.12 2.65 1.32
N ALA A 109 -8.33 3.95 1.10
CA ALA A 109 -7.53 5.02 1.71
C ALA A 109 -7.52 4.94 3.24
N GLY A 110 -8.59 4.42 3.85
CA GLY A 110 -8.65 4.23 5.30
C GLY A 110 -7.59 3.27 5.84
N ALA A 111 -7.23 2.22 5.09
CA ALA A 111 -6.16 1.29 5.46
C ALA A 111 -4.77 1.94 5.31
N LEU A 112 -4.61 2.79 4.29
CA LEU A 112 -3.39 3.58 4.09
C LEU A 112 -3.19 4.56 5.26
N ASP A 113 -4.23 5.29 5.64
CA ASP A 113 -4.20 6.27 6.72
C ASP A 113 -3.83 5.62 8.06
N ARG A 114 -4.34 4.41 8.34
CA ARG A 114 -4.01 3.66 9.56
C ARG A 114 -2.55 3.21 9.62
N GLU A 115 -1.94 2.88 8.48
CA GLU A 115 -0.52 2.49 8.41
C GLU A 115 0.43 3.70 8.36
N ALA A 116 -0.07 4.89 7.97
CA ALA A 116 0.75 6.06 7.68
C ALA A 116 1.73 6.44 8.80
N ASP A 117 1.27 6.49 10.05
CA ASP A 117 2.11 6.86 11.20
C ASP A 117 3.22 5.83 11.47
N ALA A 118 2.87 4.54 11.37
CA ALA A 118 3.83 3.44 11.53
C ALA A 118 4.87 3.47 10.41
N PHE A 119 4.43 3.61 9.16
CA PHE A 119 5.29 3.72 8.00
C PHE A 119 6.28 4.88 8.13
N GLN A 120 5.80 6.09 8.47
CA GLN A 120 6.65 7.26 8.68
C GLN A 120 7.70 7.02 9.78
N THR A 121 7.29 6.40 10.89
CA THR A 121 8.19 6.07 12.00
C THR A 121 9.30 5.11 11.56
N TYR A 122 8.95 4.03 10.86
CA TYR A 122 9.93 3.04 10.41
C TYR A 122 10.80 3.55 9.25
N LEU A 123 10.24 4.40 8.39
CA LEU A 123 10.97 5.06 7.32
C LEU A 123 12.05 6.00 7.90
N ALA A 124 11.70 6.83 8.89
CA ALA A 124 12.65 7.70 9.56
C ALA A 124 13.79 6.89 10.21
N ARG A 125 13.47 5.78 10.89
CA ARG A 125 14.47 4.86 11.46
C ARG A 125 15.37 4.23 10.40
N ALA A 126 14.81 3.83 9.26
CA ALA A 126 15.58 3.24 8.16
C ALA A 126 16.57 4.22 7.52
N VAL A 127 16.23 5.51 7.47
CA VAL A 127 17.07 6.57 6.87
C VAL A 127 18.12 7.09 7.85
N VAL A 128 17.74 7.37 9.09
CA VAL A 128 18.63 8.00 10.09
C VAL A 128 19.55 6.96 10.77
N GLY A 129 19.21 5.66 10.69
CA GLY A 129 19.81 4.62 11.53
C GLY A 129 19.30 4.72 12.97
N ASP A 130 19.59 3.70 13.80
CA ASP A 130 19.19 3.61 15.22
C ASP A 130 19.80 4.74 16.09
N LEU A 131 19.39 5.99 15.86
CA LEU A 131 19.72 7.19 16.62
C LEU A 131 18.42 7.87 17.07
N LEU A 132 17.63 7.13 17.86
CA LEU A 132 16.75 7.62 18.92
C LEU A 132 16.87 6.64 20.09
#